data_AF-A0AAT9FMV7-F1
#
_entry.id   AF-A0AAT9FMV7-F1
#
_cell.length_a   1.000
_cell.length_b   1.000
_cell.length_c   1.000
_cell.angle_alpha   90.00
_cell.angle_beta   90.00
_cell.angle_gamma   90.00
#
_symmetry.space_group_name_H-M   'P 1'
#
loop_
_entity.id
_entity.type
_entity.pdbx_description
1 polymer ?
#
loop_
_entity_poly.entity_id
_entity_poly.type
_entity_poly.pdbx_seq_one_letter_code
_entity_poly.pdbx_strand_id
1 'polypeptide(L)'
;MVYYPTMKTILKTVIVTTLITVAHAQGPRPTDIGASQQQMGSPGVMWYATWDTALAEAKRSQRPILFMAAAAQCDGISGVF
;
A
#
# COMPACT_ATOMS: atom_id res chain seq x y z
N MET A 1 35.12 -38.09 -4.00
CA MET A 1 35.02 -36.82 -4.77
C MET A 1 33.56 -36.58 -5.20
N VAL A 2 32.62 -36.46 -4.25
CA VAL A 2 31.17 -36.24 -4.51
C VAL A 2 30.63 -35.01 -3.75
N TYR A 3 31.44 -34.40 -2.88
CA TYR A 3 31.04 -33.30 -1.99
C TYR A 3 30.95 -31.93 -2.67
N TYR A 4 31.81 -31.69 -3.67
CA TYR A 4 31.93 -30.39 -4.35
C TYR A 4 30.73 -29.98 -5.23
N PRO A 5 30.07 -30.88 -6.02
CA PRO A 5 28.90 -30.49 -6.79
C PRO A 5 27.69 -30.19 -5.90
N THR A 6 27.48 -30.94 -4.82
CA THR A 6 26.34 -30.79 -3.91
C THR A 6 26.40 -29.48 -3.13
N MET A 7 27.59 -29.08 -2.67
CA MET A 7 27.80 -27.80 -1.96
C MET A 7 27.52 -26.59 -2.87
N LYS A 8 27.89 -26.67 -4.15
CA LYS A 8 27.58 -25.62 -5.14
C LYS A 8 26.10 -25.50 -5.44
N THR A 9 25.39 -26.63 -5.51
CA THR A 9 23.94 -26.63 -5.72
C THR A 9 23.21 -26.00 -4.54
N ILE A 10 23.56 -26.39 -3.30
CA ILE A 10 22.98 -25.82 -2.08
C ILE A 10 23.21 -24.31 -2.01
N LEU A 11 24.44 -23.85 -2.28
CA LEU A 11 24.78 -22.42 -2.26
C LEU A 11 23.94 -21.63 -3.29
N LYS A 12 23.79 -22.15 -4.51
CA LYS A 12 22.95 -21.52 -5.54
C LYS A 12 21.50 -21.45 -5.11
N THR A 13 20.95 -22.52 -4.53
CA THR A 13 19.56 -22.54 -4.07
C THR A 13 19.33 -21.50 -2.98
N VAL A 14 20.21 -21.40 -1.99
CA VAL A 14 20.13 -20.40 -0.90
C VAL A 14 20.15 -18.97 -1.45
N ILE A 15 21.07 -18.67 -2.36
CA ILE A 15 21.17 -17.33 -2.98
C ILE A 15 19.86 -16.97 -3.70
N VAL A 16 19.32 -17.91 -4.47
CA VAL A 16 18.07 -17.69 -5.23
C VAL A 16 16.89 -17.46 -4.28
N THR A 17 16.74 -18.23 -3.21
CA THR A 17 15.63 -18.02 -2.25
C THR A 17 15.76 -16.71 -1.50
N THR A 18 16.96 -16.26 -1.11
CA THR A 18 17.14 -14.96 -0.44
C THR A 18 16.81 -13.76 -1.34
N LEU A 19 17.05 -13.86 -2.65
CA LEU A 19 16.76 -12.75 -3.58
C LEU A 19 15.25 -12.56 -3.83
N ILE A 20 14.46 -13.64 -3.76
CA ILE A 20 13.01 -13.59 -4.01
C ILE A 20 12.26 -12.92 -2.84
N THR A 21 12.70 -13.15 -1.59
CA THR A 21 12.02 -12.63 -0.39
C THR A 21 12.08 -11.10 -0.26
N VAL A 22 13.12 -10.44 -0.78
CA VAL A 22 13.27 -8.98 -0.65
C VAL A 22 12.30 -8.20 -1.55
N ALA A 23 11.76 -8.84 -2.59
CA ALA A 23 10.90 -8.18 -3.57
C ALA A 23 9.45 -7.95 -3.07
N HIS A 24 9.03 -8.60 -1.98
CA HIS A 24 7.63 -8.56 -1.52
C HIS A 24 7.31 -7.42 -0.52
N ALA A 25 8.28 -6.57 -0.19
CA ALA A 25 8.10 -5.49 0.80
C ALA A 25 7.81 -4.10 0.19
N GLN A 26 7.65 -3.97 -1.13
CA GLN A 26 7.35 -2.69 -1.75
C GLN A 26 5.82 -2.56 -1.99
N GLY A 27 5.20 -1.57 -1.35
CA GLY A 27 3.82 -1.17 -1.67
C GLY A 27 3.66 -0.71 -3.13
N PRO A 28 2.41 -0.55 -3.61
CA PRO A 28 2.15 -0.13 -4.99
C PRO A 28 2.86 1.20 -5.29
N ARG A 29 3.54 1.27 -6.43
CA ARG A 29 4.20 2.51 -6.88
C ARG A 29 3.11 3.53 -7.25
N PRO A 30 3.40 4.84 -7.26
CA PRO A 30 2.43 5.84 -7.71
C PRO A 30 1.87 5.56 -9.11
N THR A 31 2.65 4.92 -10.00
CA THR A 31 2.21 4.48 -11.34
C THR A 31 1.24 3.31 -11.32
N ASP A 32 1.21 2.54 -10.24
CA ASP A 32 0.35 1.36 -10.07
C ASP A 32 -1.00 1.74 -9.47
N ILE A 33 -1.14 2.97 -8.93
CA ILE A 33 -2.37 3.50 -8.35
C ILE A 33 -3.11 4.33 -9.42
N GLY A 34 -3.92 3.64 -10.23
CA GLY A 34 -4.79 4.26 -11.22
C GLY A 34 -6.07 4.85 -10.61
N ALA A 35 -6.84 5.56 -11.43
CA ALA A 35 -8.18 5.98 -11.03
C ALA A 35 -9.05 4.76 -10.65
N SER A 36 -9.92 4.94 -9.67
CA SER A 36 -10.87 3.90 -9.26
C SER A 36 -11.72 3.44 -10.45
N GLN A 37 -11.90 2.12 -10.59
CA GLN A 37 -12.80 1.53 -11.58
C GLN A 37 -14.28 1.76 -11.22
N GLN A 38 -14.56 2.35 -10.06
CA GLN A 38 -15.92 2.61 -9.61
C GLN A 38 -16.60 3.66 -10.50
N GLN A 39 -17.83 3.37 -10.91
CA GLN A 39 -18.64 4.31 -11.70
C GLN A 39 -18.84 5.61 -10.92
N MET A 40 -18.62 6.75 -11.61
CA MET A 40 -18.83 8.08 -11.03
C MET A 40 -20.23 8.21 -10.42
N GLY A 41 -20.30 8.75 -9.20
CA GLY A 41 -21.55 8.92 -8.45
C GLY A 41 -21.96 7.71 -7.60
N SER A 42 -21.27 6.56 -7.71
CA SER A 42 -21.50 5.44 -6.80
C SER A 42 -21.06 5.81 -5.37
N PRO A 43 -21.73 5.28 -4.32
CA PRO A 43 -21.33 5.51 -2.94
C PRO A 43 -19.85 5.17 -2.71
N GLY A 44 -19.12 6.08 -2.06
CA GLY A 44 -17.68 5.92 -1.84
C GLY A 44 -17.16 6.81 -0.71
N VAL A 45 -15.85 6.72 -0.48
CA VAL A 45 -15.12 7.61 0.43
C VAL A 45 -14.71 8.85 -0.34
N MET A 46 -14.98 10.02 0.25
CA MET A 46 -14.46 11.29 -0.23
C MET A 46 -13.49 11.85 0.80
N TRP A 47 -12.29 12.20 0.35
CA TRP A 47 -11.24 12.76 1.20
C TRP A 47 -11.28 14.28 1.19
N TYR A 48 -11.33 14.88 2.38
CA TYR A 48 -11.27 16.33 2.56
C TYR A 48 -9.98 16.68 3.30
N ALA A 49 -9.13 17.51 2.68
CA ALA A 49 -7.84 17.89 3.24
C ALA A 49 -7.94 18.98 4.33
N THR A 50 -9.09 19.66 4.43
CA THR A 50 -9.31 20.73 5.42
C THR A 50 -10.59 20.50 6.21
N TRP A 51 -10.57 20.95 7.47
CA TRP A 51 -11.71 20.85 8.36
C TRP A 51 -12.93 21.61 7.83
N ASP A 52 -12.73 22.81 7.28
CA ASP A 52 -13.83 23.65 6.80
C ASP A 52 -14.62 22.98 5.66
N THR A 53 -13.92 22.36 4.71
CA THR A 53 -14.57 21.66 3.59
C THR A 53 -15.26 20.38 4.04
N ALA A 54 -14.64 19.61 4.94
CA ALA A 54 -15.24 18.41 5.53
C ALA A 54 -16.52 18.75 6.32
N LEU A 55 -16.48 19.81 7.13
CA LEU A 55 -17.61 20.24 7.96
C LEU A 55 -18.78 20.76 7.11
N ALA A 56 -18.48 21.48 6.04
CA ALA A 56 -19.50 21.95 5.10
C ALA A 56 -20.25 20.76 4.45
N GLU A 57 -19.53 19.74 3.99
CA GLU A 57 -20.16 18.56 3.38
C GLU A 57 -20.95 17.73 4.39
N ALA A 58 -20.40 17.51 5.58
CA ALA A 58 -21.07 16.75 6.63
C ALA A 58 -22.42 17.38 7.00
N LYS A 59 -22.48 18.71 7.07
CA LYS A 59 -23.74 19.46 7.27
C LYS A 59 -24.69 19.32 6.09
N ARG A 60 -24.22 19.49 4.86
CA ARG A 60 -25.03 19.40 3.63
C ARG A 60 -25.66 18.02 3.46
N SER A 61 -24.90 16.97 3.76
CA SER A 61 -25.30 15.57 3.57
C SER A 61 -25.96 14.93 4.81
N GLN A 62 -25.89 15.59 5.97
CA GLN A 62 -26.30 15.04 7.27
C GLN A 62 -25.60 13.71 7.61
N ARG A 63 -24.31 13.59 7.25
CA ARG A 63 -23.50 12.38 7.52
C ARG A 63 -22.40 12.70 8.53
N PRO A 64 -22.07 11.76 9.44
CA PRO A 64 -20.97 11.96 10.39
C PRO A 64 -19.62 12.01 9.67
N ILE A 65 -18.65 12.67 10.30
CA ILE A 65 -17.27 12.75 9.81
C ILE A 65 -16.46 11.58 10.39
N LEU A 66 -15.75 10.85 9.53
CA LEU A 66 -14.66 9.98 9.93
C LEU A 66 -13.37 10.80 9.94
N PHE A 67 -12.86 11.15 11.12
CA PHE A 67 -11.58 11.85 11.23
C PHE A 67 -10.43 10.83 11.28
N MET A 68 -9.51 10.92 10.32
CA MET A 68 -8.38 10.02 10.21
C MET A 68 -7.08 10.83 10.15
N ALA A 69 -6.24 10.67 11.16
CA ALA A 69 -4.86 11.12 11.13
C ALA A 69 -3.99 9.99 10.56
N ALA A 70 -3.34 10.25 9.42
CA ALA A 70 -2.47 9.28 8.76
C ALA A 70 -1.11 9.92 8.48
N ALA A 71 -0.04 9.14 8.64
CA ALA A 71 1.27 9.46 8.12
C ALA A 71 1.44 8.80 6.75
N ALA A 72 2.23 9.41 5.86
CA ALA A 72 2.51 8.84 4.54
C ALA A 72 3.18 7.45 4.66
N GLN A 73 4.07 7.29 5.65
CA GLN A 73 4.73 6.02 5.98
C GLN A 73 5.12 6.03 7.47
N CYS A 74 4.99 4.90 8.16
CA CYS A 74 5.47 4.72 9.53
C CYS A 74 6.12 3.35 9.67
N ASP A 75 7.43 3.29 9.95
CA ASP A 75 8.19 2.06 10.27
C ASP A 75 7.88 0.85 9.37
N GLY A 76 7.93 1.04 8.05
CA GLY A 76 7.65 -0.04 7.07
C GLY A 76 6.18 -0.41 6.91
N ILE A 77 5.25 0.27 7.61
CA ILE A 77 3.81 0.13 7.42
C ILE A 77 3.35 1.10 6.33
N SER A 78 2.61 0.57 5.35
CA SER A 78 1.95 1.34 4.30
C SER A 78 1.01 2.38 4.90
N GLY A 79 1.23 3.66 4.56
CA GLY A 79 0.34 4.75 4.94
C GLY A 79 -0.88 4.86 4.04
N VAL A 80 -1.61 5.97 4.20
CA VAL A 80 -2.74 6.32 3.34
C VAL A 80 -2.21 7.28 2.26
N PHE A 81 -2.47 6.94 1.00
CA PHE A 81 -2.09 7.72 -0.18
C PHE A 81 -3.34 8.07 -1.00
#